data_AF-A0A9D7C4F8-F1
#
_entry.id   AF-A0A9D7C4F8-F1
#
_cell.length_a   1.000
_cell.length_b   1.000
_cell.length_c   1.000
_cell.angle_alpha   90.00
_cell.angle_beta   90.00
_cell.angle_gamma   90.00
#
_symmetry.space_group_name_H-M   'P 1'
#
loop_
_entity.id
_entity.type
_entity.pdbx_description
1 polymer ?
#
loop_
_entity_poly.entity_id
_entity_poly.type
_entity_poly.pdbx_seq_one_letter_code
_entity_poly.pdbx_strand_id
1 'polypeptide(L)'
;MKIISWFDTLNANNVGGVFFWDQRTHGGDGKDYLPEETTPDFYKYQTNLAYPAFSNCSINQDPGNGSPSSGDKYGAYNGYLDWDENVSDKKCDFSATVFIKNYYVGGVLDPEQYNTCKTDITFRRLQNFKPNPGETIKWKNFDNSNSKIQSGSFVYNGGLISLKDVTVNKSGNRIELKISGCDKTAEVGRLASDAENEISIFGNGSSYSLEFTAEEEGNATITFFDLSGRMLRQDVIQYNQGINHFDLPQVGSGLFLVQVKAASWSATEKIIFH
;
A
#
# COMPACT_ATOMS: atom_id res chain seq x y z
N MET A 1 8.69 2.81 32.78
CA MET A 1 8.26 2.82 31.37
C MET A 1 9.52 3.01 30.54
N LYS A 2 9.98 1.98 29.81
CA LYS A 2 11.15 2.11 28.92
C LYS A 2 10.69 2.98 27.75
N ILE A 3 11.39 4.08 27.46
CA ILE A 3 11.19 4.81 26.22
C ILE A 3 11.62 3.84 25.12
N ILE A 4 10.65 3.32 24.38
CA ILE A 4 10.90 2.58 23.15
C ILE A 4 11.50 3.60 22.19
N SER A 5 12.69 3.32 21.66
CA SER A 5 13.30 4.26 20.70
C SER A 5 12.39 4.39 19.48
N TRP A 6 12.46 5.50 18.76
CA TRP A 6 11.61 5.71 17.59
C TRP A 6 11.73 4.56 16.57
N PHE A 7 12.94 4.04 16.36
CA PHE A 7 13.21 2.90 15.47
C PHE A 7 12.56 1.60 15.94
N ASP A 8 12.60 1.32 17.24
CA ASP A 8 11.93 0.14 17.82
C ASP A 8 10.40 0.21 17.58
N THR A 9 9.83 1.41 17.64
CA THR A 9 8.40 1.63 17.37
C THR A 9 8.09 1.37 15.90
N LEU A 10 8.94 1.79 14.97
CA LEU A 10 8.76 1.52 13.55
C LEU A 10 8.75 0.01 13.25
N ASN A 11 9.70 -0.72 13.84
CA ASN A 11 9.78 -2.17 13.71
C ASN A 11 8.58 -2.88 14.32
N ALA A 12 8.21 -2.50 15.54
CA ALA A 12 7.08 -3.12 16.24
C ALA A 12 5.76 -2.98 15.47
N ASN A 13 5.58 -1.86 14.76
CA ASN A 13 4.37 -1.57 13.99
C ASN A 13 4.47 -1.92 12.50
N ASN A 14 5.62 -2.44 12.05
CA ASN A 14 5.92 -2.82 10.67
C ASN A 14 5.59 -1.73 9.64
N VAL A 15 5.78 -0.45 10.01
CA VAL A 15 5.26 0.69 9.23
C VAL A 15 5.96 0.88 7.90
N GLY A 16 7.18 0.34 7.75
CA GLY A 16 8.03 0.63 6.59
C GLY A 16 8.54 2.04 6.68
N GLY A 17 9.85 2.20 6.78
CA GLY A 17 10.47 3.52 6.82
C GLY A 17 11.94 3.38 6.51
N VAL A 18 12.47 4.36 5.78
CA VAL A 18 13.90 4.49 5.55
C VAL A 18 14.37 5.73 6.28
N PHE A 19 15.49 5.61 6.98
CA PHE A 19 16.12 6.71 7.70
C PHE A 19 17.61 6.70 7.42
N PHE A 20 18.21 7.87 7.27
CA PHE A 20 19.63 8.06 7.04
C PHE A 20 20.17 9.06 8.06
N TRP A 21 21.40 8.86 8.53
CA TRP A 21 22.06 9.81 9.41
C TRP A 21 23.54 9.91 9.08
N ASP A 22 24.10 11.10 9.34
CA ASP A 22 25.54 11.35 9.34
C ASP A 22 25.88 12.30 10.49
N GLN A 23 26.81 11.88 11.35
CA GLN A 23 27.31 12.61 12.51
C GLN A 23 28.76 13.10 12.30
N ARG A 24 29.36 12.87 11.13
CA ARG A 24 30.76 13.22 10.85
C ARG A 24 30.94 14.73 10.70
N THR A 25 29.97 15.40 10.08
CA THR A 25 30.01 16.83 9.75
C THR A 25 28.63 17.43 9.88
N HIS A 26 28.48 18.51 10.66
CA HIS A 26 27.25 19.31 10.72
C HIS A 26 27.36 20.60 9.89
N GLY A 27 28.41 20.72 9.05
CA GLY A 27 28.86 21.96 8.43
C GLY A 27 28.57 22.12 6.93
N GLY A 28 27.99 21.12 6.25
CA GLY A 28 27.65 21.20 4.83
C GLY A 28 28.84 21.12 3.86
N ASP A 29 29.97 20.54 4.30
CA ASP A 29 31.24 20.43 3.59
C ASP A 29 31.36 19.21 2.65
N GLY A 30 30.25 18.56 2.33
CA GLY A 30 30.15 17.64 1.19
C GLY A 30 30.42 16.16 1.48
N LYS A 31 30.30 15.72 2.74
CA LYS A 31 30.24 14.28 3.11
C LYS A 31 28.84 13.79 3.45
N ASP A 32 27.88 14.71 3.51
CA ASP A 32 26.49 14.41 3.80
C ASP A 32 25.87 13.67 2.62
N TYR A 33 24.80 12.93 2.89
CA TYR A 33 24.07 12.24 1.83
C TYR A 33 23.54 13.22 0.78
N LEU A 34 23.58 12.80 -0.48
CA LEU A 34 22.94 13.53 -1.55
C LEU A 34 21.42 13.36 -1.49
N PRO A 35 20.63 14.35 -1.94
CA PRO A 35 19.17 14.23 -1.99
C PRO A 35 18.69 12.98 -2.72
N GLU A 36 19.39 12.55 -3.77
CA GLU A 36 19.05 11.35 -4.55
C GLU A 36 19.26 10.05 -3.76
N GLU A 37 20.10 10.07 -2.71
CA GLU A 37 20.37 8.92 -1.86
C GLU A 37 19.29 8.76 -0.77
N THR A 38 18.78 9.88 -0.25
CA THR A 38 17.87 9.89 0.91
C THR A 38 16.42 10.16 0.55
N THR A 39 16.15 10.82 -0.57
CA THR A 39 14.79 11.18 -0.97
C THR A 39 14.12 9.98 -1.61
N PRO A 40 13.04 9.44 -1.01
CA PRO A 40 12.30 8.37 -1.63
C PRO A 40 11.64 8.86 -2.91
N ASP A 41 11.59 8.00 -3.94
CA ASP A 41 10.74 8.25 -5.09
C ASP A 41 9.26 8.13 -4.67
N PHE A 42 8.61 9.28 -4.48
CA PHE A 42 7.23 9.35 -4.01
C PHE A 42 6.22 8.73 -4.98
N TYR A 43 6.55 8.57 -6.27
CA TYR A 43 5.67 7.90 -7.22
C TYR A 43 5.50 6.41 -6.89
N LYS A 44 6.50 5.78 -6.26
CA LYS A 44 6.42 4.39 -5.79
C LYS A 44 5.49 4.21 -4.58
N TYR A 45 5.09 5.31 -3.94
CA TYR A 45 4.23 5.33 -2.75
C TYR A 45 2.87 5.97 -3.01
N GLN A 46 2.37 5.91 -4.25
CA GLN A 46 1.02 6.37 -4.57
C GLN A 46 -0.06 5.57 -3.82
N THR A 47 -1.23 6.18 -3.59
CA THR A 47 -2.31 5.59 -2.78
C THR A 47 -3.01 4.41 -3.44
N ASN A 48 -2.93 4.34 -4.77
CA ASN A 48 -3.50 3.31 -5.62
C ASN A 48 -2.50 2.22 -6.03
N LEU A 49 -1.29 2.22 -5.46
CA LEU A 49 -0.27 1.20 -5.74
C LEU A 49 0.07 0.43 -4.46
N ALA A 50 0.13 -0.89 -4.59
CA ALA A 50 0.62 -1.76 -3.53
C ALA A 50 2.15 -1.74 -3.50
N TYR A 51 2.74 -1.82 -2.30
CA TYR A 51 4.19 -1.82 -2.14
C TYR A 51 4.65 -2.62 -0.90
N PRO A 52 5.87 -3.20 -0.93
CA PRO A 52 6.49 -3.80 0.24
C PRO A 52 7.05 -2.73 1.19
N ALA A 53 6.75 -2.87 2.47
CA ALA A 53 7.30 -2.08 3.57
C ALA A 53 8.25 -2.94 4.40
N PHE A 54 9.49 -2.46 4.59
CA PHE A 54 10.54 -3.20 5.27
C PHE A 54 10.68 -2.81 6.75
N SER A 55 11.01 -3.78 7.60
CA SER A 55 11.32 -3.58 9.02
C SER A 55 12.24 -4.68 9.53
N ASN A 56 12.91 -4.49 10.68
CA ASN A 56 13.81 -5.49 11.27
C ASN A 56 14.91 -5.99 10.31
N CYS A 57 15.45 -5.10 9.47
CA CYS A 57 16.52 -5.48 8.56
C CYS A 57 17.83 -5.78 9.31
N SER A 58 18.41 -6.95 9.07
CA SER A 58 19.59 -7.46 9.78
C SER A 58 20.89 -6.70 9.48
N ILE A 59 20.89 -5.82 8.48
CA ILE A 59 22.03 -4.99 8.07
C ILE A 59 21.78 -3.50 8.35
N ASN A 60 20.80 -3.20 9.22
CA ASN A 60 20.64 -1.84 9.74
C ASN A 60 21.87 -1.45 10.57
N GLN A 61 22.40 -0.25 10.31
CA GLN A 61 23.41 0.34 11.16
C GLN A 61 22.81 0.78 12.51
N ASP A 62 23.66 1.01 13.50
CA ASP A 62 23.25 1.46 14.83
C ASP A 62 23.17 3.00 14.87
N PRO A 63 21.97 3.60 14.97
CA PRO A 63 21.84 5.06 15.09
C PRO A 63 22.29 5.58 16.47
N GLY A 64 22.59 4.69 17.41
CA GLY A 64 22.97 5.01 18.77
C GLY A 64 21.79 5.38 19.66
N ASN A 65 22.10 5.81 20.87
CA ASN A 65 21.11 6.18 21.90
C ASN A 65 21.00 7.70 22.14
N GLY A 66 21.57 8.51 21.23
CA GLY A 66 21.67 9.97 21.36
C GLY A 66 22.93 10.47 22.09
N SER A 67 23.77 9.59 22.63
CA SER A 67 25.12 9.95 23.09
C SER A 67 26.06 10.12 21.89
N PRO A 68 26.94 11.15 21.86
CA PRO A 68 27.94 11.32 20.77
C PRO A 68 28.92 10.17 20.60
N SER A 69 29.06 9.30 21.61
CA SER A 69 29.92 8.11 21.59
C SER A 69 29.19 6.81 21.28
N SER A 70 27.89 6.86 20.99
CA SER A 70 27.03 5.70 20.75
C SER A 70 26.57 5.67 19.30
N GLY A 71 26.61 4.48 18.70
CA GLY A 71 26.17 4.25 17.32
C GLY A 71 27.25 4.52 16.28
N ASP A 72 26.89 4.22 15.03
CA ASP A 72 27.71 4.42 13.86
C ASP A 72 27.73 5.89 13.47
N LYS A 73 28.90 6.35 12.99
CA LYS A 73 29.11 7.75 12.58
C LYS A 73 28.17 8.18 11.46
N TYR A 74 27.74 7.25 10.63
CA TYR A 74 26.74 7.44 9.57
C TYR A 74 26.11 6.07 9.29
N GLY A 75 24.94 6.06 8.67
CA GLY A 75 24.28 4.80 8.32
C GLY A 75 22.84 4.98 7.87
N ALA A 76 22.18 3.85 7.66
CA ALA A 76 20.78 3.82 7.34
C ALA A 76 19.99 2.74 8.09
N TYR A 77 18.74 3.08 8.33
CA TYR A 77 17.72 2.17 8.80
C TYR A 77 16.86 1.78 7.61
N ASN A 78 16.86 0.49 7.26
CA ASN A 78 16.26 -0.11 6.06
C ASN A 78 16.71 0.50 4.72
N GLY A 79 17.73 1.37 4.69
CA GLY A 79 18.12 2.12 3.48
C GLY A 79 18.86 1.32 2.41
N TYR A 80 19.24 0.09 2.73
CA TYR A 80 19.80 -0.86 1.76
C TYR A 80 18.71 -1.59 0.96
N LEU A 81 17.45 -1.51 1.38
CA LEU A 81 16.37 -2.27 0.76
C LEU A 81 15.60 -1.40 -0.25
N ASP A 82 15.23 -2.02 -1.36
CA ASP A 82 14.37 -1.42 -2.36
C ASP A 82 13.56 -2.53 -3.08
N TRP A 83 12.68 -2.13 -3.99
CA TRP A 83 11.85 -3.03 -4.78
C TRP A 83 11.63 -2.52 -6.20
N ASP A 84 11.26 -3.43 -7.09
CA ASP A 84 10.85 -3.13 -8.45
C ASP A 84 9.39 -2.62 -8.46
N GLU A 85 9.13 -1.53 -9.19
CA GLU A 85 7.81 -0.90 -9.26
C GLU A 85 6.73 -1.77 -9.93
N ASN A 86 7.12 -2.81 -10.67
CA ASN A 86 6.21 -3.74 -11.34
C ASN A 86 5.63 -4.77 -10.36
N VAL A 87 4.91 -4.30 -9.36
CA VAL A 87 4.16 -5.11 -8.41
C VAL A 87 2.91 -5.67 -9.10
N SER A 88 2.71 -6.99 -9.03
CA SER A 88 1.46 -7.63 -9.46
C SER A 88 0.55 -7.78 -8.25
N ASP A 89 -0.58 -7.09 -8.27
CA ASP A 89 -1.59 -7.15 -7.22
C ASP A 89 -2.92 -7.60 -7.83
N LYS A 90 -3.20 -8.91 -7.74
CA LYS A 90 -4.41 -9.55 -8.30
C LYS A 90 -5.24 -10.16 -7.19
N LYS A 91 -6.50 -10.49 -7.50
CA LYS A 91 -7.46 -11.06 -6.52
C LYS A 91 -6.89 -12.26 -5.76
N CYS A 92 -6.31 -13.22 -6.46
CA CYS A 92 -5.84 -14.48 -5.87
C CYS A 92 -4.33 -14.55 -5.62
N ASP A 93 -3.55 -13.65 -6.24
CA ASP A 93 -2.09 -13.70 -6.23
C ASP A 93 -1.51 -12.30 -6.11
N PHE A 94 -0.44 -12.19 -5.34
CA PHE A 94 0.38 -10.99 -5.27
C PHE A 94 1.83 -11.35 -5.54
N SER A 95 2.56 -10.52 -6.26
CA SER A 95 4.01 -10.66 -6.40
C SER A 95 4.74 -9.33 -6.45
N ALA A 96 5.89 -9.26 -5.79
CA ALA A 96 6.82 -8.13 -5.85
C ALA A 96 8.26 -8.63 -5.91
N THR A 97 9.12 -7.88 -6.58
CA THR A 97 10.57 -8.13 -6.59
C THR A 97 11.24 -7.17 -5.62
N VAL A 98 11.95 -7.68 -4.62
CA VAL A 98 12.69 -6.90 -3.61
C VAL A 98 14.18 -7.20 -3.72
N PHE A 99 15.03 -6.23 -3.40
CA PHE A 99 16.48 -6.39 -3.52
C PHE A 99 17.26 -5.51 -2.55
N ILE A 100 18.54 -5.85 -2.36
CA ILE A 100 19.50 -4.95 -1.72
C ILE A 100 20.10 -4.03 -2.78
N LYS A 101 19.98 -2.71 -2.61
CA LYS A 101 20.61 -1.72 -3.48
C LYS A 101 22.02 -1.39 -3.03
N ASN A 102 22.81 -0.82 -3.94
CA ASN A 102 24.07 -0.20 -3.58
C ASN A 102 23.82 0.97 -2.62
N TYR A 103 24.67 1.09 -1.62
CA TYR A 103 24.61 2.17 -0.66
C TYR A 103 25.70 3.19 -0.94
N TYR A 104 25.30 4.45 -1.08
CA TYR A 104 26.18 5.57 -1.37
C TYR A 104 26.08 6.60 -0.24
N VAL A 105 27.17 7.30 -0.01
CA VAL A 105 27.27 8.38 0.97
C VAL A 105 28.01 9.54 0.32
N GLY A 106 27.29 10.62 0.04
CA GLY A 106 27.87 11.80 -0.63
C GLY A 106 28.32 11.50 -2.06
N GLY A 107 27.60 10.63 -2.77
CA GLY A 107 27.90 10.20 -4.14
C GLY A 107 28.99 9.14 -4.25
N VAL A 108 29.58 8.70 -3.13
CA VAL A 108 30.63 7.67 -3.11
C VAL A 108 30.04 6.35 -2.62
N LEU A 109 30.32 5.26 -3.35
CA LEU A 109 29.90 3.92 -2.94
C LEU A 109 30.53 3.59 -1.58
N ASP A 110 29.70 3.24 -0.61
CA ASP A 110 30.19 2.85 0.71
C ASP A 110 31.06 1.58 0.61
N PRO A 111 32.22 1.52 1.29
CA PRO A 111 33.09 0.35 1.22
C PRO A 111 32.42 -0.92 1.79
N GLU A 112 31.48 -0.78 2.72
CA GLU A 112 30.71 -1.89 3.27
C GLU A 112 29.44 -2.11 2.46
N GLN A 113 29.48 -3.15 1.63
CA GLN A 113 28.34 -3.58 0.81
C GLN A 113 27.88 -4.97 1.24
N TYR A 114 26.57 -5.16 1.25
CA TYR A 114 25.93 -6.40 1.66
C TYR A 114 25.35 -7.13 0.46
N ASN A 115 25.53 -8.46 0.41
CA ASN A 115 24.97 -9.30 -0.64
C ASN A 115 23.67 -9.99 -0.22
N THR A 116 23.40 -10.07 1.09
CA THR A 116 22.20 -10.70 1.65
C THR A 116 21.85 -10.09 3.00
N CYS A 117 20.57 -10.09 3.34
CA CYS A 117 20.05 -9.73 4.66
C CYS A 117 18.77 -10.50 4.97
N LYS A 118 18.36 -10.46 6.25
CA LYS A 118 17.00 -10.84 6.66
C LYS A 118 16.20 -9.60 7.00
N THR A 119 14.93 -9.57 6.64
CA THR A 119 14.03 -8.45 6.91
C THR A 119 12.60 -8.94 7.02
N ASP A 120 11.76 -8.22 7.76
CA ASP A 120 10.32 -8.38 7.72
C ASP A 120 9.75 -7.57 6.55
N ILE A 121 8.83 -8.16 5.80
CA ILE A 121 8.17 -7.52 4.66
C ILE A 121 6.67 -7.44 4.94
N THR A 122 6.14 -6.23 4.99
CA THR A 122 4.71 -5.97 5.12
C THR A 122 4.15 -5.41 3.82
N PHE A 123 3.11 -6.02 3.28
CA PHE A 123 2.51 -5.55 2.04
C PHE A 123 1.47 -4.47 2.34
N ARG A 124 1.71 -3.28 1.83
CA ARG A 124 0.91 -2.07 2.10
C ARG A 124 0.08 -1.72 0.87
N ARG A 125 -1.08 -1.12 1.14
CA ARG A 125 -2.01 -0.60 0.12
C ARG A 125 -2.35 -1.65 -0.96
N LEU A 126 -2.63 -2.88 -0.53
CA LEU A 126 -3.16 -3.91 -1.40
C LEU A 126 -4.54 -3.47 -1.92
N GLN A 127 -4.67 -3.40 -3.24
CA GLN A 127 -5.87 -2.97 -3.94
C GLN A 127 -6.76 -4.17 -4.26
N ASN A 128 -6.17 -5.26 -4.75
CA ASN A 128 -6.92 -6.42 -5.26
C ASN A 128 -6.70 -7.69 -4.42
N PHE A 129 -5.47 -7.93 -3.96
CA PHE A 129 -5.14 -9.06 -3.10
C PHE A 129 -5.70 -8.82 -1.69
N LYS A 130 -6.99 -9.16 -1.52
CA LYS A 130 -7.77 -8.92 -0.31
C LYS A 130 -8.31 -10.24 0.24
N PRO A 131 -7.45 -11.07 0.88
CA PRO A 131 -7.92 -12.29 1.52
C PRO A 131 -8.93 -11.99 2.61
N ASN A 132 -9.88 -12.89 2.80
CA ASN A 132 -10.83 -12.84 3.90
C ASN A 132 -10.22 -13.47 5.16
N PRO A 133 -10.53 -12.95 6.36
CA PRO A 133 -10.14 -13.63 7.60
C PRO A 133 -10.58 -15.10 7.61
N GLY A 134 -9.67 -15.99 7.99
CA GLY A 134 -9.83 -17.44 7.93
C GLY A 134 -9.23 -18.10 6.67
N GLU A 135 -8.97 -17.33 5.60
CA GLU A 135 -8.32 -17.88 4.41
C GLU A 135 -6.83 -18.16 4.64
N THR A 136 -6.32 -19.23 4.01
CA THR A 136 -4.89 -19.57 4.10
C THR A 136 -4.11 -18.93 2.97
N ILE A 137 -3.16 -18.07 3.33
CA ILE A 137 -2.19 -17.50 2.41
C ILE A 137 -0.96 -18.41 2.37
N LYS A 138 -0.55 -18.83 1.17
CA LYS A 138 0.73 -19.48 0.90
C LYS A 138 1.68 -18.46 0.33
N TRP A 139 2.93 -18.47 0.77
CA TRP A 139 3.95 -17.58 0.25
C TRP A 139 5.21 -18.32 -0.16
N LYS A 140 5.94 -17.73 -1.11
CA LYS A 140 7.21 -18.23 -1.62
C LYS A 140 8.16 -17.07 -1.86
N ASN A 141 9.45 -17.32 -1.69
CA ASN A 141 10.53 -16.43 -2.03
C ASN A 141 11.47 -17.15 -3.00
N PHE A 142 11.66 -16.57 -4.17
CA PHE A 142 12.56 -17.06 -5.20
C PHE A 142 13.76 -16.13 -5.33
N ASP A 143 14.95 -16.69 -5.51
CA ASP A 143 16.13 -15.91 -5.89
C ASP A 143 16.11 -15.54 -7.39
N ASN A 144 17.11 -14.77 -7.83
CA ASN A 144 17.25 -14.36 -9.22
C ASN A 144 17.44 -15.53 -10.22
N SER A 145 17.75 -16.74 -9.75
CA SER A 145 17.82 -17.95 -10.59
C SER A 145 16.47 -18.67 -10.71
N ASN A 146 15.39 -18.09 -10.16
CA ASN A 146 14.08 -18.70 -9.97
C ASN A 146 14.11 -19.95 -9.05
N SER A 147 15.15 -20.11 -8.22
CA SER A 147 15.17 -21.16 -7.21
C SER A 147 14.39 -20.70 -5.99
N LYS A 148 13.49 -21.56 -5.49
CA LYS A 148 12.70 -21.25 -4.29
C LYS A 148 13.57 -21.42 -3.04
N ILE A 149 13.91 -20.32 -2.37
CA ILE A 149 14.80 -20.31 -1.21
C ILE A 149 14.07 -20.29 0.13
N GLN A 150 12.82 -19.79 0.15
CA GLN A 150 11.95 -19.86 1.32
C GLN A 150 10.49 -20.03 0.90
N SER A 151 9.68 -20.57 1.81
CA SER A 151 8.22 -20.62 1.66
C SER A 151 7.54 -20.89 2.99
N GLY A 152 6.26 -20.57 3.06
CA GLY A 152 5.42 -20.91 4.20
C GLY A 152 3.95 -20.69 3.92
N SER A 153 3.14 -20.79 4.97
CA SER A 153 1.73 -20.47 4.92
C SER A 153 1.22 -20.04 6.28
N PHE A 154 0.19 -19.21 6.29
CA PHE A 154 -0.51 -18.82 7.51
C PHE A 154 -1.98 -18.55 7.21
N VAL A 155 -2.80 -18.65 8.25
CA VAL A 155 -4.20 -18.22 8.20
C VAL A 155 -4.24 -16.71 8.38
N TYR A 156 -4.87 -16.02 7.45
CA TYR A 156 -5.07 -14.58 7.56
C TYR A 156 -6.13 -14.28 8.61
N ASN A 157 -5.82 -13.40 9.56
CA ASN A 157 -6.71 -13.07 10.68
C ASN A 157 -7.26 -11.64 10.59
N GLY A 158 -7.16 -11.00 9.42
CA GLY A 158 -7.41 -9.57 9.26
C GLY A 158 -6.16 -8.71 9.50
N GLY A 159 -6.24 -7.45 9.10
CA GLY A 159 -5.16 -6.48 9.29
C GLY A 159 -4.05 -6.56 8.24
N LEU A 160 -2.81 -6.33 8.66
CA LEU A 160 -1.66 -6.28 7.76
C LEU A 160 -1.14 -7.67 7.45
N ILE A 161 -0.70 -7.85 6.21
CA ILE A 161 -0.04 -9.07 5.75
C ILE A 161 1.46 -8.84 5.85
N SER A 162 2.10 -9.57 6.77
CA SER A 162 3.54 -9.44 7.04
C SER A 162 4.22 -10.81 7.01
N LEU A 163 5.32 -10.90 6.28
CA LEU A 163 6.25 -12.03 6.33
C LEU A 163 7.41 -11.67 7.25
N LYS A 164 7.84 -12.63 8.08
CA LYS A 164 8.93 -12.46 9.03
C LYS A 164 10.21 -13.13 8.54
N ASP A 165 11.36 -12.53 8.84
CA ASP A 165 12.69 -13.09 8.56
C ASP A 165 12.89 -13.54 7.09
N VAL A 166 12.42 -12.73 6.14
CA VAL A 166 12.59 -12.97 4.70
C VAL A 166 14.02 -12.68 4.29
N THR A 167 14.67 -13.64 3.65
CA THR A 167 15.99 -13.48 3.04
C THR A 167 15.87 -12.64 1.77
N VAL A 168 16.61 -11.54 1.70
CA VAL A 168 16.71 -10.67 0.52
C VAL A 168 18.16 -10.61 0.07
N ASN A 169 18.39 -10.78 -1.21
CA ASN A 169 19.69 -10.81 -1.88
C ASN A 169 19.87 -9.55 -2.72
N LYS A 170 21.13 -9.16 -2.93
CA LYS A 170 21.50 -8.06 -3.83
C LYS A 170 21.12 -8.30 -5.28
N SER A 171 21.14 -9.56 -5.72
CA SER A 171 20.65 -9.96 -7.04
C SER A 171 19.12 -9.92 -7.19
N GLY A 172 18.40 -9.72 -6.09
CA GLY A 172 16.95 -9.64 -6.05
C GLY A 172 16.24 -10.96 -5.75
N ASN A 173 15.02 -10.80 -5.27
CA ASN A 173 14.13 -11.85 -4.83
C ASN A 173 12.70 -11.58 -5.29
N ARG A 174 12.06 -12.56 -5.92
CA ARG A 174 10.63 -12.51 -6.23
C ARG A 174 9.85 -13.12 -5.07
N ILE A 175 9.06 -12.31 -4.39
CA ILE A 175 8.13 -12.73 -3.34
C ILE A 175 6.76 -12.93 -3.95
N GLU A 176 6.16 -14.10 -3.71
CA GLU A 176 4.83 -14.45 -4.19
C GLU A 176 3.92 -14.79 -3.01
N LEU A 177 2.69 -14.28 -3.02
CA LEU A 177 1.60 -14.67 -2.14
C LEU A 177 0.46 -15.27 -2.97
N LYS A 178 -0.23 -16.26 -2.41
CA LYS A 178 -1.39 -16.88 -3.03
C LYS A 178 -2.43 -17.28 -2.00
N ILE A 179 -3.69 -16.92 -2.24
CA ILE A 179 -4.82 -17.38 -1.46
C ILE A 179 -5.13 -18.84 -1.84
N SER A 180 -5.15 -19.74 -0.86
CA SER A 180 -5.39 -21.16 -1.09
C SER A 180 -6.83 -21.40 -1.51
N GLY A 181 -7.02 -22.11 -2.63
CA GLY A 181 -8.36 -22.40 -3.16
C GLY A 181 -9.06 -21.21 -3.81
N CYS A 182 -8.38 -20.07 -3.98
CA CYS A 182 -8.93 -18.92 -4.68
C CYS A 182 -9.09 -19.23 -6.18
N ASP A 183 -10.29 -18.99 -6.69
CA ASP A 183 -10.65 -19.25 -8.07
C ASP A 183 -10.23 -18.08 -8.97
N LYS A 184 -9.31 -18.36 -9.90
CA LYS A 184 -8.85 -17.39 -10.90
C LYS A 184 -9.80 -17.25 -12.08
N THR A 185 -10.74 -18.18 -12.25
CA THR A 185 -11.60 -18.24 -13.44
C THR A 185 -12.65 -17.12 -13.47
N ALA A 186 -12.85 -16.41 -12.37
CA ALA A 186 -13.60 -15.15 -12.36
C ALA A 186 -12.92 -14.02 -13.20
N GLU A 187 -11.66 -14.17 -13.64
CA GLU A 187 -10.97 -13.16 -14.47
C GLU A 187 -11.07 -13.37 -16.00
N VAL A 188 -11.46 -14.56 -16.51
CA VAL A 188 -11.55 -14.84 -17.98
C VAL A 188 -13.00 -15.04 -18.46
N GLY A 189 -13.96 -14.81 -17.57
CA GLY A 189 -15.39 -14.93 -17.87
C GLY A 189 -16.22 -13.89 -17.15
N ARG A 190 -15.85 -12.61 -17.21
CA ARG A 190 -16.78 -11.53 -16.84
C ARG A 190 -17.78 -11.28 -17.98
N LEU A 191 -18.61 -12.29 -18.25
CA LEU A 191 -20.00 -12.04 -18.60
C LEU A 191 -20.76 -12.15 -17.28
N ALA A 192 -21.10 -10.99 -16.70
CA ALA A 192 -22.10 -10.76 -15.66
C ALA A 192 -22.17 -11.75 -14.48
N SER A 193 -21.60 -11.40 -13.33
CA SER A 193 -22.17 -11.72 -11.98
C SER A 193 -21.25 -11.32 -10.81
N ASP A 194 -20.54 -10.20 -10.92
CA ASP A 194 -19.95 -9.49 -9.77
C ASP A 194 -19.76 -8.03 -10.22
N ALA A 195 -20.81 -7.40 -10.71
CA ALA A 195 -20.81 -5.94 -10.73
C ALA A 195 -20.89 -5.53 -9.26
N GLU A 196 -19.74 -5.22 -8.64
CA GLU A 196 -19.79 -4.12 -7.68
C GLU A 196 -20.50 -3.01 -8.43
N ASN A 197 -21.68 -2.61 -7.96
CA ASN A 197 -22.46 -1.56 -8.60
C ASN A 197 -21.66 -0.26 -8.44
N GLU A 198 -20.68 -0.07 -9.33
CA GLU A 198 -19.86 1.12 -9.43
C GLU A 198 -20.80 2.26 -9.77
N ILE A 199 -20.72 3.30 -8.95
CA ILE A 199 -21.38 4.56 -9.22
C ILE A 199 -20.36 5.45 -9.93
N SER A 200 -20.75 6.09 -11.03
CA SER A 200 -19.94 7.10 -11.71
C SER A 200 -20.59 8.46 -11.54
N ILE A 201 -19.77 9.50 -11.33
CA ILE A 201 -20.26 10.88 -11.20
C ILE A 201 -19.66 11.72 -12.32
N PHE A 202 -20.51 12.39 -13.08
CA PHE A 202 -20.13 13.27 -14.17
C PHE A 202 -20.47 14.72 -13.82
N GLY A 203 -19.56 15.65 -14.12
CA GLY A 203 -19.81 17.08 -14.04
C GLY A 203 -19.99 17.69 -15.42
N ASN A 204 -21.01 18.53 -15.61
CA ASN A 204 -21.20 19.34 -16.81
C ASN A 204 -21.40 20.82 -16.43
N GLY A 205 -20.29 21.52 -16.17
CA GLY A 205 -20.32 22.90 -15.68
C GLY A 205 -20.77 22.96 -14.22
N SER A 206 -21.93 23.56 -13.96
CA SER A 206 -22.49 23.71 -12.60
C SER A 206 -23.47 22.59 -12.19
N SER A 207 -23.68 21.58 -13.04
CA SER A 207 -24.50 20.41 -12.73
C SER A 207 -23.66 19.15 -12.63
N TYR A 208 -24.10 18.22 -11.79
CA TYR A 208 -23.48 16.93 -11.60
C TYR A 208 -24.55 15.85 -11.74
N SER A 209 -24.19 14.74 -12.38
CA SER A 209 -25.06 13.57 -12.53
C SER A 209 -24.37 12.32 -12.00
N LEU A 210 -25.17 11.47 -11.38
CA LEU A 210 -24.82 10.15 -10.89
C LEU A 210 -25.33 9.12 -11.89
N GLU A 211 -24.49 8.16 -12.23
CA GLU A 211 -24.82 7.00 -13.04
C GLU A 211 -24.50 5.72 -12.27
N PHE A 212 -25.39 4.74 -12.35
CA PHE A 212 -25.08 3.37 -11.92
C PHE A 212 -25.90 2.34 -12.68
N THR A 213 -25.38 1.12 -12.75
CA THR A 213 -26.11 -0.03 -13.30
C THR A 213 -26.73 -0.83 -12.16
N ALA A 214 -27.99 -1.25 -12.31
CA ALA A 214 -28.70 -2.08 -11.34
C ALA A 214 -29.17 -3.39 -11.97
N GLU A 215 -29.05 -4.50 -11.23
CA GLU A 215 -29.49 -5.82 -11.69
C GLU A 215 -31.00 -6.04 -11.57
N GLU A 216 -31.67 -5.24 -10.75
CA GLU A 216 -33.12 -5.27 -10.48
C GLU A 216 -33.68 -3.84 -10.45
N GLU A 217 -34.99 -3.67 -10.42
CA GLU A 217 -35.63 -2.39 -10.12
C GLU A 217 -35.88 -2.23 -8.62
N GLY A 218 -35.92 -1.00 -8.11
CA GLY A 218 -36.15 -0.79 -6.69
C GLY A 218 -35.90 0.64 -6.20
N ASN A 219 -35.64 0.73 -4.90
CA ASN A 219 -35.42 2.01 -4.20
C ASN A 219 -33.99 2.09 -3.70
N ALA A 220 -33.35 3.23 -3.90
CA ALA A 220 -32.07 3.54 -3.29
C ALA A 220 -32.13 4.87 -2.51
N THR A 221 -31.26 5.01 -1.52
CA THR A 221 -30.99 6.27 -0.84
C THR A 221 -29.68 6.84 -1.33
N ILE A 222 -29.69 8.08 -1.81
CA ILE A 222 -28.49 8.88 -2.08
C ILE A 222 -28.23 9.75 -0.85
N THR A 223 -27.04 9.66 -0.26
CA THR A 223 -26.67 10.40 0.95
C THR A 223 -25.37 11.17 0.73
N PHE A 224 -25.38 12.45 1.10
CA PHE A 224 -24.23 13.33 1.05
C PHE A 224 -23.61 13.50 2.43
N PHE A 225 -22.29 13.35 2.52
CA PHE A 225 -21.52 13.62 3.73
C PHE A 225 -20.45 14.68 3.47
N ASP A 226 -20.21 15.55 4.45
CA ASP A 226 -18.97 16.33 4.48
C ASP A 226 -17.77 15.47 4.94
N LEU A 227 -16.56 16.04 4.87
CA LEU A 227 -15.33 15.34 5.28
C LEU A 227 -15.25 15.00 6.78
N SER A 228 -16.10 15.59 7.61
CA SER A 228 -16.23 15.21 9.03
C SER A 228 -17.14 14.01 9.23
N GLY A 229 -17.77 13.50 8.16
CA GLY A 229 -18.73 12.40 8.20
C GLY A 229 -20.14 12.86 8.59
N ARG A 230 -20.41 14.17 8.66
CA ARG A 230 -21.75 14.68 8.95
C ARG A 230 -22.60 14.57 7.70
N MET A 231 -23.77 13.95 7.83
CA MET A 231 -24.78 13.89 6.79
C MET A 231 -25.34 15.30 6.50
N LEU A 232 -25.27 15.71 5.24
CA LEU A 232 -25.77 17.01 4.79
C LEU A 232 -27.16 16.90 4.15
N ARG A 233 -27.39 15.81 3.42
CA ARG A 233 -28.62 15.58 2.65
C ARG A 233 -28.81 14.10 2.39
N GLN A 234 -30.06 13.68 2.30
CA GLN A 234 -30.46 12.33 1.90
C GLN A 234 -31.71 12.42 1.00
N ASP A 235 -31.68 11.75 -0.14
CA ASP A 235 -32.80 11.65 -1.07
C ASP A 235 -33.11 10.16 -1.33
N VAL A 236 -34.40 9.83 -1.50
CA VAL A 236 -34.84 8.49 -1.90
C VAL A 236 -35.16 8.54 -3.40
N ILE A 237 -34.55 7.64 -4.16
CA ILE A 237 -34.74 7.51 -5.61
C ILE A 237 -35.35 6.15 -5.95
N GLN A 238 -36.13 6.13 -7.02
CA GLN A 238 -36.56 4.91 -7.71
C GLN A 238 -35.57 4.65 -8.84
N TYR A 239 -35.17 3.40 -9.06
CA TYR A 239 -34.32 3.00 -10.17
C TYR A 239 -34.90 1.78 -10.88
N ASN A 240 -34.61 1.66 -12.17
CA ASN A 240 -34.99 0.52 -13.00
C ASN A 240 -33.83 -0.46 -13.12
N GLN A 241 -34.10 -1.70 -13.53
CA GLN A 241 -33.07 -2.62 -14.00
C GLN A 241 -32.31 -1.99 -15.20
N GLY A 242 -30.98 -2.06 -15.19
CA GLY A 242 -30.11 -1.45 -16.21
C GLY A 242 -29.44 -0.15 -15.74
N ILE A 243 -29.08 0.71 -16.68
CA ILE A 243 -28.37 1.97 -16.42
C ILE A 243 -29.36 3.03 -15.94
N ASN A 244 -29.05 3.69 -14.83
CA ASN A 244 -29.85 4.77 -14.27
C ASN A 244 -29.02 6.05 -14.15
N HIS A 245 -29.66 7.19 -14.40
CA HIS A 245 -29.04 8.50 -14.29
C HIS A 245 -29.85 9.39 -13.35
N PHE A 246 -29.18 10.10 -12.45
CA PHE A 246 -29.79 11.02 -11.50
C PHE A 246 -29.01 12.32 -11.43
N ASP A 247 -29.70 13.45 -11.56
CA ASP A 247 -29.10 14.75 -11.30
C ASP A 247 -28.86 14.92 -9.80
N LEU A 248 -27.61 15.21 -9.43
CA LEU A 248 -27.23 15.45 -8.05
C LEU A 248 -27.51 16.90 -7.66
N PRO A 249 -28.20 17.14 -6.54
CA PRO A 249 -28.40 18.49 -6.04
C PRO A 249 -27.08 19.10 -5.56
N GLN A 250 -26.88 20.39 -5.81
CA GLN A 250 -25.75 21.13 -5.24
C GLN A 250 -25.97 21.30 -3.73
N VAL A 251 -25.03 20.82 -2.91
CA VAL A 251 -25.07 20.91 -1.43
C VAL A 251 -24.11 21.96 -0.85
N GLY A 252 -23.56 22.81 -1.74
CA GLY A 252 -22.53 23.82 -1.45
C GLY A 252 -21.24 23.53 -2.21
N SER A 253 -20.30 24.49 -2.23
CA SER A 253 -18.95 24.29 -2.80
C SER A 253 -18.06 23.56 -1.80
N GLY A 254 -17.25 22.61 -2.27
CA GLY A 254 -16.36 21.83 -1.42
C GLY A 254 -16.22 20.36 -1.84
N LEU A 255 -15.53 19.59 -0.99
CA LEU A 255 -15.32 18.16 -1.16
C LEU A 255 -16.34 17.38 -0.31
N PHE A 256 -17.02 16.42 -0.93
CA PHE A 256 -18.08 15.63 -0.29
C PHE A 256 -17.95 14.15 -0.65
N LEU A 257 -18.58 13.30 0.15
CA LEU A 257 -18.81 11.88 -0.17
C LEU A 257 -20.28 11.69 -0.54
N VAL A 258 -20.53 10.97 -1.62
CA VAL A 258 -21.87 10.58 -2.07
C VAL A 258 -21.99 9.07 -1.94
N GLN A 259 -22.89 8.62 -1.09
CA GLN A 259 -23.21 7.21 -0.91
C GLN A 259 -24.54 6.89 -1.57
N VAL A 260 -24.58 5.83 -2.38
CA VAL A 260 -25.82 5.23 -2.87
C VAL A 260 -26.01 3.91 -2.16
N LYS A 261 -27.17 3.70 -1.56
CA LYS A 261 -27.50 2.48 -0.83
C LYS A 261 -28.86 1.94 -1.26
N ALA A 262 -28.87 0.74 -1.82
CA ALA A 262 -30.05 -0.05 -2.12
C ALA A 262 -30.21 -1.18 -1.09
N ALA A 263 -31.23 -2.03 -1.28
CA ALA A 263 -31.46 -3.18 -0.40
C ALA A 263 -30.33 -4.22 -0.45
N SER A 264 -29.79 -4.47 -1.64
CA SER A 264 -28.81 -5.52 -1.94
C SER A 264 -27.37 -5.02 -2.10
N TRP A 265 -27.14 -3.69 -2.19
CA TRP A 265 -25.81 -3.13 -2.44
C TRP A 265 -25.65 -1.71 -1.89
N SER A 266 -24.39 -1.28 -1.75
CA SER A 266 -24.04 0.12 -1.47
C SER A 266 -22.72 0.49 -2.12
N ALA A 267 -22.63 1.71 -2.65
CA ALA A 267 -21.41 2.28 -3.23
C ALA A 267 -21.18 3.69 -2.69
N THR A 268 -19.94 4.17 -2.69
CA THR A 268 -19.59 5.50 -2.19
C THR A 268 -18.50 6.11 -3.06
N GLU A 269 -18.72 7.34 -3.49
CA GLU A 269 -17.79 8.10 -4.32
C GLU A 269 -17.49 9.48 -3.76
N LYS A 270 -16.36 10.03 -4.18
CA LYS A 270 -15.89 11.36 -3.77
C LYS A 270 -16.20 12.37 -4.87
N ILE A 271 -16.85 13.48 -4.51
CA ILE A 271 -17.20 14.56 -5.44
C ILE A 271 -16.66 15.91 -4.97
N ILE A 272 -16.24 16.75 -5.91
CA ILE A 272 -15.89 18.15 -5.68
C ILE A 272 -16.94 19.02 -6.37
N PHE A 273 -17.73 19.75 -5.59
CA PHE A 273 -18.60 20.80 -6.10
C PHE A 273 -17.81 22.12 -6.18
N HIS A 274 -17.81 22.74 -7.35
CA HIS A 274 -17.26 24.08 -7.57
C HIS A 274 -18.31 25.16 -7.25
#